data_AF-A0A2P8VUG6-F1
#
_entry.id   AF-A0A2P8VUG6-F1
#
_cell.length_a   1.000
_cell.length_b   1.000
_cell.length_c   1.000
_cell.angle_alpha   90.00
_cell.angle_beta   90.00
_cell.angle_gamma   90.00
#
_symmetry.space_group_name_H-M   'P 1'
#
loop_
_entity.id
_entity.type
_entity.pdbx_description
1 polymer ?
#
loop_
_entity_poly.entity_id
_entity_poly.type
_entity_poly.pdbx_seq_one_letter_code
_entity_poly.pdbx_strand_id
1 'polypeptide(L)' 'MDFHDAFKETLSRFDLDVVDLASATGLSVMRIGQFKNGQNIRIDNLQRLLEAMPPEAKKFMLLLVAEG' A
#
# COMPACT_ATOMS: atom_id res chain seq x y z
N MET A 1 4.26 11.83 -6.38
CA MET A 1 3.40 10.75 -6.89
C MET A 1 2.30 10.53 -5.88
N ASP A 2 1.06 10.32 -6.31
CA ASP A 2 -0.03 10.07 -5.36
C ASP A 2 0.13 8.72 -4.66
N PHE A 3 -0.43 8.60 -3.45
CA PHE A 3 -0.29 7.41 -2.61
C PHE A 3 -0.72 6.09 -3.27
N HIS A 4 -1.74 6.11 -4.13
CA HIS A 4 -2.22 4.90 -4.80
C HIS A 4 -1.23 4.39 -5.86
N ASP A 5 -0.61 5.29 -6.61
CA ASP A 5 0.40 4.95 -7.61
C ASP A 5 1.66 4.44 -6.92
N ALA A 6 2.11 5.12 -5.86
CA ALA A 6 3.26 4.69 -5.08
C ALA A 6 3.02 3.32 -4.44
N PHE A 7 1.81 3.07 -3.94
CA PHE A 7 1.40 1.76 -3.40
C PHE A 7 1.47 0.68 -4.48
N LYS A 8 0.85 0.92 -5.65
CA LYS A 8 0.82 -0.03 -6.77
C LYS A 8 2.24 -0.39 -7.25
N GLU A 9 3.11 0.60 -7.38
CA GLU A 9 4.52 0.40 -7.76
C GLU A 9 5.27 -0.39 -6.68
N THR A 10 5.05 -0.07 -5.42
CA THR A 10 5.67 -0.80 -4.29
C THR A 10 5.27 -2.27 -4.26
N LEU A 11 3.99 -2.59 -4.49
CA LEU A 11 3.53 -3.99 -4.57
C LEU A 11 4.25 -4.74 -5.69
N SER A 12 4.38 -4.11 -6.87
CA SER A 12 5.06 -4.69 -8.03
C SER A 12 6.55 -4.92 -7.77
N ARG A 13 7.22 -3.93 -7.15
CA ARG A 13 8.67 -3.96 -6.91
C ARG A 13 9.10 -5.01 -5.88
N PHE A 14 8.28 -5.24 -4.87
CA PHE A 14 8.57 -6.13 -3.74
C PHE A 14 7.81 -7.45 -3.78
N ASP A 15 7.10 -7.73 -4.88
CA ASP A 15 6.28 -8.94 -5.06
C ASP A 15 5.30 -9.17 -3.88
N LEU A 16 4.64 -8.10 -3.44
CA LEU A 16 3.72 -8.15 -2.30
C LEU A 16 2.31 -8.54 -2.76
N ASP A 17 1.77 -9.60 -2.16
CA ASP A 17 0.40 -10.03 -2.40
C ASP A 17 -0.60 -9.16 -1.59
N VAL A 18 -1.65 -8.73 -2.27
CA VAL A 18 -2.79 -8.03 -1.67
C VAL A 18 -3.53 -8.93 -0.67
N VAL A 19 -3.57 -10.24 -0.90
CA VAL A 19 -4.21 -11.21 0.00
C VAL A 19 -3.46 -11.29 1.34
N ASP A 20 -2.13 -11.30 1.31
CA ASP A 20 -1.31 -11.32 2.52
C ASP A 20 -1.45 -10.01 3.31
N LEU A 21 -1.43 -8.87 2.60
CA LEU A 21 -1.68 -7.57 3.22
C LEU A 21 -3.08 -7.47 3.82
N ALA A 22 -4.09 -8.03 3.17
CA ALA A 22 -5.46 -8.10 3.70
C ALA A 22 -5.50 -8.88 5.03
N SER A 23 -4.84 -10.05 5.07
CA SER A 23 -4.73 -10.88 6.26
C SER A 23 -4.01 -10.16 7.41
N ALA A 24 -2.88 -9.49 7.12
CA ALA A 24 -2.07 -8.79 8.11
C ALA A 24 -2.75 -7.52 8.68
N THR A 25 -3.59 -6.85 7.89
CA THR A 25 -4.21 -5.57 8.28
C THR A 25 -5.64 -5.69 8.76
N GLY A 26 -6.29 -6.84 8.51
CA GLY A 26 -7.74 -7.03 8.70
C GLY A 26 -8.59 -6.24 7.70
N LEU A 27 -7.99 -5.71 6.62
CA LEU A 27 -8.72 -5.04 5.54
C LEU A 27 -9.20 -6.07 4.52
N SER A 28 -10.31 -5.78 3.83
CA SER A 28 -10.75 -6.65 2.74
C SER A 28 -9.83 -6.50 1.52
N VAL A 29 -9.59 -7.61 0.82
CA VAL A 29 -8.87 -7.63 -0.48
C VAL A 29 -9.47 -6.62 -1.45
N MET A 30 -10.81 -6.52 -1.48
CA MET A 30 -11.53 -5.53 -2.30
C MET A 30 -11.13 -4.10 -1.95
N ARG A 31 -11.03 -3.75 -0.66
CA ARG A 31 -10.68 -2.40 -0.24
C ARG A 31 -9.23 -2.04 -0.62
N ILE A 32 -8.31 -2.98 -0.47
CA ILE A 32 -6.91 -2.78 -0.87
C ILE A 32 -6.80 -2.68 -2.38
N GLY A 33 -7.53 -3.52 -3.13
CA GLY A 33 -7.60 -3.47 -4.59
C GLY A 33 -8.19 -2.15 -5.11
N GLN A 34 -9.23 -1.63 -4.46
CA GLN A 34 -9.79 -0.31 -4.77
C GLN A 34 -8.74 0.79 -4.57
N PHE A 35 -8.00 0.75 -3.46
CA PHE A 35 -6.92 1.71 -3.20
C PHE A 35 -5.80 1.63 -4.23
N LYS A 36 -5.33 0.42 -4.55
CA LYS A 36 -4.36 0.17 -5.63
C LYS A 36 -4.81 0.74 -6.99
N ASN A 37 -6.12 0.83 -7.21
CA ASN A 37 -6.73 1.33 -8.45
C ASN A 37 -7.21 2.79 -8.35
N GLY A 38 -6.71 3.57 -7.38
CA GLY A 38 -6.94 5.02 -7.31
C GLY A 38 -8.11 5.48 -6.44
N GLN A 39 -8.81 4.57 -5.76
CA GLN A 39 -9.82 4.98 -4.77
C GLN A 39 -9.15 5.45 -3.49
N ASN A 40 -9.69 6.50 -2.89
CA ASN A 40 -9.20 6.95 -1.59
C ASN A 40 -9.42 5.89 -0.50
N ILE A 41 -8.44 5.81 0.39
CA ILE A 41 -8.50 4.99 1.60
C ILE A 41 -8.41 5.90 2.82
N ARG A 42 -9.04 5.48 3.93
CA ARG A 42 -8.93 6.23 5.18
C ARG A 42 -7.49 6.19 5.70
N ILE A 43 -7.06 7.25 6.36
CA ILE A 43 -5.68 7.42 6.85
C ILE A 43 -5.28 6.29 7.81
N ASP A 44 -6.19 5.85 8.69
CA ASP A 44 -5.95 4.73 9.61
C ASP A 44 -5.68 3.41 8.87
N ASN A 45 -6.39 3.16 7.77
CA ASN A 45 -6.15 1.98 6.95
C ASN A 45 -4.85 2.10 6.13
N LEU A 46 -4.51 3.29 5.65
CA LEU A 46 -3.22 3.54 4.99
C LEU A 46 -2.05 3.26 5.95
N GLN A 47 -2.14 3.74 7.19
CA GLN A 47 -1.13 3.49 8.20
C GLN A 47 -0.96 1.98 8.45
N ARG A 48 -2.06 1.24 8.60
CA ARG A 48 -2.02 -0.23 8.74
C ARG A 48 -1.34 -0.92 7.56
N LEU A 49 -1.65 -0.51 6.33
CA LEU A 49 -1.00 -1.04 5.13
C LEU A 49 0.51 -0.80 5.16
N LEU A 50 0.94 0.42 5.50
CA LEU A 50 2.35 0.77 5.62
C LEU A 50 3.06 -0.03 6.73
N GLU A 51 2.38 -0.32 7.83
CA GLU A 51 2.92 -1.10 8.95
C GLU A 51 2.96 -2.61 8.67
N ALA A 52 2.08 -3.12 7.81
CA ALA A 52 2.08 -4.52 7.38
C ALA A 52 3.15 -4.85 6.31
N MET A 53 3.71 -3.82 5.65
CA MET A 53 4.76 -4.01 4.67
C MET A 53 6.12 -4.31 5.32
N PRO A 54 7.02 -5.01 4.61
CA PRO A 54 8.44 -5.04 4.95
C PRO A 54 9.01 -3.62 5.10
N PRO A 55 9.95 -3.38 6.03
CA PRO A 55 10.51 -2.05 6.29
C PRO A 55 11.05 -1.36 5.03
N GLU A 56 11.69 -2.11 4.14
CA GLU A 56 12.26 -1.63 2.89
C GLU A 56 11.18 -1.20 1.89
N ALA A 57 10.09 -1.95 1.79
CA ALA A 57 8.95 -1.65 0.94
C ALA A 57 8.21 -0.39 1.43
N LYS A 58 7.99 -0.29 2.76
CA LYS A 58 7.42 0.90 3.39
C LYS A 58 8.27 2.15 3.09
N LYS A 59 9.59 2.05 3.26
CA LYS A 59 10.51 3.15 2.99
C LYS A 59 10.48 3.56 1.52
N PHE A 60 10.49 2.59 0.61
CA PHE A 60 10.40 2.83 -0.83
C PHE A 60 9.12 3.57 -1.20
N MET A 61 7.96 3.11 -0.71
CA MET A 61 6.67 3.77 -0.97
C MET A 61 6.68 5.23 -0.51
N LEU A 62 7.18 5.51 0.71
CA LEU A 62 7.23 6.87 1.25
C LEU A 62 8.19 7.78 0.47
N LEU A 63 9.28 7.24 -0.06
CA LEU A 63 10.18 7.98 -0.96
C LEU A 63 9.47 8.35 -2.27
N LEU A 64 8.77 7.42 -2.91
CA LEU A 64 8.02 7.70 -4.14
C LEU A 64 6.98 8.81 -3.95
N VAL A 65 6.30 8.82 -2.80
CA VAL A 65 5.34 9.87 -2.46
C VAL A 65 6.04 11.21 -2.23
N ALA A 66 7.21 11.22 -1.57
CA ALA A 66 7.95 12.46 -1.29
C ALA A 66 8.61 13.07 -2.54
N GLU A 67 8.95 12.25 -3.53
CA GLU A 67 9.71 12.66 -4.72
C GLU A 67 8.86 13.21 -5.88
N GLY A 68 7.53 13.19 -5.79
CA GLY A 68 6.70 13.83 -6.82
C GLY A 68 5.39 14.37 -6.30
#